data_AF-X1I522-F1
#
_entry.id   AF-X1I522-F1
#
_cell.length_a   1.000
_cell.length_b   1.000
_cell.length_c   1.000
_cell.angle_alpha   90.00
_cell.angle_beta   90.00
_cell.angle_gamma   90.00
#
_symmetry.space_group_name_H-M   'P 1'
#
loop_
_entity.id
_entity.type
_entity.pdbx_description
1 polymer ?
#
loop_
_entity_poly.entity_id
_entity_poly.type
_entity_poly.pdbx_seq_one_letter_code
_entity_poly.pdbx_strand_id
1 'polypeptide(L)'
;TGRIRPFRFVELIHYAGSSLDPSEVFIRAKMTSVTGVAKRGDGEILANFREIPAPCRPIVEEVITKLKEAGLGGVLVMGNTSEPVCEIPVELNRIGIILIGGLNPVAAAEEAGIETENHAMSTVIEYRNLIKLEEL
;
A
#
# COMPACT_ATOMS: atom_id res chain seq x y z
N THR A 1 -4.66 -20.86 -3.58
CA THR A 1 -4.85 -19.40 -3.45
C THR A 1 -3.83 -18.71 -4.32
N GLY A 2 -4.26 -18.04 -5.39
CA GLY A 2 -3.38 -17.47 -6.40
C GLY A 2 -2.50 -16.37 -5.81
N ARG A 3 -1.18 -16.44 -6.07
CA ARG A 3 -0.23 -15.42 -5.62
C ARG A 3 -0.44 -14.16 -6.46
N ILE A 4 -1.06 -13.13 -5.88
CA ILE A 4 -1.15 -11.78 -6.49
C ILE A 4 0.28 -11.33 -6.79
N ARG A 5 0.56 -10.99 -8.05
CA ARG A 5 1.86 -10.47 -8.49
C ARG A 5 1.66 -9.04 -8.97
N PRO A 6 2.22 -8.03 -8.28
CA PRO A 6 2.13 -6.66 -8.75
C PRO A 6 2.89 -6.53 -10.07
N PHE A 7 2.29 -5.81 -11.02
CA PHE A 7 2.81 -5.65 -12.37
C PHE A 7 3.56 -4.32 -12.50
N ARG A 8 2.84 -3.20 -12.41
CA ARG A 8 3.38 -1.83 -12.53
C ARG A 8 2.53 -0.84 -11.73
N PHE A 9 3.07 0.34 -11.47
CA PHE A 9 2.24 1.49 -11.11
C PHE A 9 1.59 2.07 -12.36
N VAL A 10 0.27 2.27 -12.33
CA VAL A 10 -0.48 2.90 -13.44
C VAL A 10 -0.37 4.42 -13.34
N GLU A 11 -0.47 4.94 -12.12
CA GLU A 11 -0.32 6.36 -11.79
C GLU A 11 0.45 6.52 -10.48
N LEU A 12 1.17 7.63 -10.33
CA LEU A 12 1.94 7.95 -9.14
C LEU A 12 1.89 9.47 -8.88
N ILE A 13 1.52 9.85 -7.66
CA ILE A 13 1.59 11.24 -7.20
C ILE A 13 2.67 11.35 -6.14
N HIS A 14 3.67 12.21 -6.38
CA HIS A 14 4.69 12.51 -5.40
C HIS A 14 4.13 13.44 -4.32
N TYR A 15 4.14 12.96 -3.07
CA TYR A 15 3.63 13.66 -1.90
C TYR A 15 4.26 15.04 -1.64
N ALA A 16 5.45 15.32 -2.19
CA ALA A 16 6.24 16.52 -1.88
C ALA A 16 5.60 17.85 -2.32
N GLY A 17 4.48 17.84 -3.06
CA GLY A 17 3.84 19.05 -3.61
C GLY A 17 2.34 19.21 -3.36
N SER A 18 1.71 18.40 -2.50
CA SER A 18 0.24 18.40 -2.34
C SER A 18 -0.22 18.37 -0.88
N SER A 19 -1.30 19.09 -0.56
CA SER A 19 -2.05 18.97 0.70
C SER A 19 -3.14 17.89 0.65
N LEU A 20 -3.44 17.36 -0.53
CA LEU A 20 -4.39 16.28 -0.76
C LEU A 20 -3.68 14.92 -0.70
N ASP A 21 -4.29 13.97 -0.02
CA ASP A 21 -3.84 12.56 0.00
C ASP A 21 -4.08 11.96 -1.41
N PRO A 22 -3.03 11.46 -2.10
CA PRO A 22 -3.16 10.81 -3.40
C PRO A 22 -4.18 9.67 -3.43
N SER A 23 -4.30 8.94 -2.33
CA SER A 23 -5.24 7.81 -2.22
C SER A 23 -6.68 8.29 -2.34
N GLU A 24 -7.02 9.41 -1.70
CA GLU A 24 -8.35 10.02 -1.80
C GLU A 24 -8.66 10.46 -3.23
N VAL A 25 -7.67 11.06 -3.90
CA VAL A 25 -7.80 11.47 -5.31
C VAL A 25 -8.09 10.27 -6.20
N PHE A 26 -7.33 9.18 -6.06
CA PHE A 26 -7.52 7.97 -6.87
C PHE A 26 -8.85 7.27 -6.60
N ILE A 27 -9.30 7.22 -5.35
CA ILE A 27 -10.62 6.67 -4.99
C ILE A 27 -11.73 7.49 -5.64
N ARG A 28 -11.73 8.82 -5.46
CA ARG A 28 -12.76 9.70 -6.02
C ARG A 28 -12.78 9.70 -7.55
N ALA A 29 -11.62 9.56 -8.17
CA ALA A 29 -11.49 9.41 -9.61
C ALA A 29 -11.89 8.00 -10.13
N LYS A 30 -12.32 7.09 -9.25
CA LYS A 30 -12.72 5.70 -9.56
C LYS A 30 -11.62 4.92 -10.29
N MET A 31 -10.38 5.10 -9.83
CA MET A 31 -9.18 4.51 -10.45
C MET A 31 -8.75 3.17 -9.83
N THR A 32 -9.57 2.60 -8.96
CA THR A 32 -9.29 1.33 -8.25
C THR A 32 -10.22 0.22 -8.70
N SER A 33 -9.73 -1.02 -8.61
CA SER A 33 -10.50 -2.26 -8.74
C SER A 33 -10.08 -3.27 -7.69
N VAL A 34 -10.13 -2.86 -6.42
CA VAL A 34 -9.72 -3.65 -5.25
C VAL A 34 -10.56 -4.93 -5.14
N THR A 35 -11.87 -4.81 -5.35
CA THR A 35 -12.77 -5.97 -5.35
C THR A 35 -12.47 -6.95 -6.49
N GLY A 36 -12.00 -6.44 -7.62
CA GLY A 36 -11.48 -7.24 -8.73
C GLY A 36 -10.27 -8.07 -8.31
N VAL A 37 -9.29 -7.43 -7.67
CA VAL A 37 -8.09 -8.10 -7.15
C VAL A 37 -8.46 -9.16 -6.12
N ALA A 38 -9.36 -8.85 -5.18
CA ALA A 38 -9.78 -9.79 -4.14
C ALA A 38 -10.50 -11.03 -4.70
N LYS A 39 -11.33 -10.88 -5.75
CA LYS A 39 -12.15 -11.97 -6.29
C LYS A 39 -11.48 -12.74 -7.42
N ARG A 40 -10.74 -12.05 -8.30
CA ARG A 40 -10.19 -12.59 -9.55
C ARG A 40 -8.66 -12.59 -9.58
N GLY A 41 -8.01 -11.87 -8.67
CA GLY A 41 -6.56 -11.70 -8.66
C GLY A 41 -6.03 -10.66 -9.65
N ASP A 42 -6.91 -9.81 -10.20
CA ASP A 42 -6.59 -8.82 -11.23
C ASP A 42 -7.37 -7.51 -11.02
N GLY A 43 -6.68 -6.38 -11.21
CA GLY A 43 -7.19 -5.04 -10.99
C GLY A 43 -6.17 -4.10 -10.32
N GLU A 44 -6.59 -2.86 -10.08
CA GLU A 44 -5.79 -1.79 -9.51
C GLU A 44 -6.03 -1.63 -8.01
N ILE A 45 -4.95 -1.53 -7.24
CA ILE A 45 -5.00 -1.25 -5.79
C ILE A 45 -4.19 0.00 -5.47
N LEU A 46 -4.54 0.64 -4.36
CA LEU A 46 -3.73 1.68 -3.77
C LEU A 46 -2.46 1.07 -3.17
N ALA A 47 -1.31 1.65 -3.49
CA ALA A 47 -0.03 1.26 -2.95
C ALA A 47 0.88 2.46 -2.77
N ASN A 48 1.78 2.38 -1.79
CA ASN A 48 2.82 3.37 -1.53
C ASN A 48 4.17 2.83 -1.99
N PHE A 49 4.95 3.69 -2.62
CA PHE A 49 6.35 3.41 -2.94
C PHE A 49 7.26 4.13 -1.95
N ARG A 50 8.24 3.40 -1.40
CA ARG A 50 9.28 3.97 -0.54
C ARG A 50 10.63 3.44 -0.93
N GLU A 51 11.66 4.22 -0.67
CA GLU A 51 13.05 3.79 -0.86
C GLU A 51 13.79 3.78 0.47
N ILE A 52 14.64 2.77 0.64
CA ILE A 52 15.56 2.66 1.77
C ILE A 52 17.01 2.56 1.28
N PRO A 53 18.01 2.98 2.06
CA PRO A 53 19.41 2.67 1.77
C PRO A 53 19.64 1.16 1.75
N ALA A 54 20.42 0.66 0.78
CA ALA A 54 20.70 -0.76 0.65
C ALA A 54 21.31 -1.42 1.91
N PRO A 55 22.21 -0.75 2.67
CA PRO A 55 22.73 -1.32 3.92
C PRO A 55 21.67 -1.58 5.00
N CYS A 56 20.50 -0.92 4.89
CA CYS A 56 19.40 -1.11 5.84
C CYS A 56 18.57 -2.38 5.57
N ARG A 57 18.85 -3.14 4.52
CA ARG A 57 18.06 -4.35 4.19
C ARG A 57 17.92 -5.33 5.37
N PRO A 58 18.99 -5.73 6.09
CA PRO A 58 18.85 -6.74 7.16
C PRO A 58 17.93 -6.29 8.30
N ILE A 59 18.06 -5.02 8.72
CA ILE A 59 17.22 -4.47 9.79
C ILE A 59 15.77 -4.30 9.32
N VAL A 60 15.54 -3.95 8.06
CA VAL A 60 14.18 -3.84 7.51
C VAL A 60 13.54 -5.22 7.39
N GLU A 61 14.26 -6.25 6.95
CA GLU A 61 13.77 -7.64 6.92
C GLU A 61 13.40 -8.15 8.32
N GLU A 62 14.21 -7.84 9.34
CA GLU A 62 13.90 -8.17 10.73
C GLU A 62 12.61 -7.50 11.22
N VAL A 63 12.47 -6.19 10.96
CA VAL A 63 11.27 -5.42 11.35
C VAL A 63 10.03 -5.93 10.63
N ILE A 64 10.10 -6.22 9.32
CA ILE A 64 8.99 -6.78 8.55
C ILE A 64 8.55 -8.14 9.13
N THR A 65 9.51 -8.97 9.53
CA THR A 65 9.22 -10.27 10.15
C THR A 65 8.48 -10.10 11.47
N LYS A 66 8.97 -9.21 12.35
CA LYS A 66 8.33 -8.92 13.65
C LYS A 66 6.93 -8.33 13.49
N LEU A 67 6.74 -7.41 12.53
CA LEU A 67 5.42 -6.85 12.23
C LEU A 67 4.46 -7.96 11.77
N LYS A 68 4.91 -8.85 10.88
CA LYS A 68 4.10 -9.98 10.41
C LYS A 68 3.72 -10.94 11.54
N GLU A 69 4.64 -11.22 12.47
CA GLU A 69 4.36 -12.03 13.67
C GLU A 69 3.32 -11.37 14.59
N ALA A 70 3.29 -10.03 14.63
CA ALA A 70 2.28 -9.26 15.34
C ALA A 70 0.94 -9.09 14.56
N GLY A 71 0.79 -9.74 13.40
CA GLY A 71 -0.40 -9.62 12.54
C GLY A 71 -0.46 -8.33 11.71
N LEU A 72 0.61 -7.55 11.70
CA LEU A 72 0.75 -6.32 10.91
C LEU A 72 1.45 -6.64 9.58
N GLY A 73 0.66 -6.87 8.55
CA GLY A 73 1.12 -7.00 7.18
C GLY A 73 1.23 -5.66 6.45
N GLY A 74 1.62 -5.70 5.18
CA GLY A 74 1.53 -4.53 4.31
C GLY A 74 2.62 -4.44 3.26
N VAL A 75 3.79 -5.06 3.48
CA VAL A 75 4.83 -5.12 2.45
C VAL A 75 4.41 -6.07 1.34
N LEU A 76 4.21 -5.52 0.15
CA LEU A 76 3.86 -6.28 -1.05
C LEU A 76 5.12 -6.77 -1.78
N VAL A 77 6.11 -5.88 -1.94
CA VAL A 77 7.38 -6.16 -2.62
C VAL A 77 8.51 -5.41 -1.93
N MET A 78 9.66 -6.05 -1.80
CA MET A 78 10.94 -5.40 -1.58
C MET A 78 11.87 -5.79 -2.72
N GLY A 79 12.33 -4.81 -3.48
CA GLY A 79 13.18 -4.99 -4.65
C GLY A 79 14.63 -5.33 -4.30
N ASN A 80 15.44 -5.49 -5.34
CA ASN A 80 16.89 -5.58 -5.21
C ASN A 80 17.53 -4.19 -5.17
N THR A 81 18.81 -4.15 -4.82
CA THR A 81 19.58 -2.91 -4.73
C THR A 81 19.77 -2.29 -6.12
N SER A 82 19.40 -1.02 -6.27
CA SER A 82 19.50 -0.24 -7.52
C SER A 82 18.74 -0.83 -8.71
N GLU A 83 17.78 -1.72 -8.47
CA GLU A 83 16.93 -2.29 -9.52
C GLU A 83 15.53 -1.67 -9.50
N PRO A 84 14.93 -1.36 -10.66
CA PRO A 84 13.55 -0.89 -10.74
C PRO A 84 12.56 -1.88 -10.13
N VAL A 85 11.48 -1.36 -9.55
CA VAL A 85 10.39 -2.17 -8.96
C VAL A 85 9.06 -1.68 -9.52
N CYS A 86 8.32 -2.57 -10.18
CA CYS A 86 7.02 -2.23 -10.81
C CYS A 86 7.10 -0.99 -11.71
N GLU A 87 8.13 -0.93 -12.55
CA GLU A 87 8.44 0.16 -13.50
C GLU A 87 8.84 1.49 -12.84
N ILE A 88 8.98 1.53 -11.51
CA ILE A 88 9.51 2.69 -10.81
C ILE A 88 11.03 2.56 -10.72
N PRO A 89 11.80 3.53 -11.25
CA PRO A 89 13.25 3.56 -11.10
C PRO A 89 13.63 3.72 -9.62
N VAL A 90 14.72 3.07 -9.20
CA VAL A 90 15.26 3.17 -7.85
C VAL A 90 16.65 3.81 -7.91
N GLU A 91 16.93 4.73 -6.98
CA GLU A 91 18.25 5.36 -6.89
C GLU A 91 19.39 4.35 -6.67
N LEU A 92 20.60 4.73 -7.10
CA LEU A 92 21.80 3.93 -6.82
C LEU A 92 21.97 3.72 -5.31
N ASN A 93 22.30 2.48 -4.93
CA ASN A 93 22.50 2.08 -3.54
C ASN A 93 21.24 2.21 -2.67
N ARG A 94 20.05 2.19 -3.29
CA ARG A 94 18.76 2.09 -2.60
C ARG A 94 17.97 0.85 -3.00
N ILE A 95 16.94 0.55 -2.22
CA ILE A 95 15.99 -0.54 -2.46
C ILE A 95 14.58 0.05 -2.46
N GLY A 96 13.82 -0.22 -3.53
CA GLY A 96 12.40 0.11 -3.60
C GLY A 96 11.53 -0.87 -2.81
N ILE A 97 10.56 -0.35 -2.07
CA ILE A 97 9.59 -1.10 -1.26
C ILE A 97 8.19 -0.64 -1.64
N ILE A 98 7.31 -1.61 -1.93
CA ILE A 98 5.90 -1.37 -2.18
C ILE A 98 5.10 -1.81 -0.96
N LEU A 99 4.30 -0.89 -0.43
CA LEU A 99 3.39 -1.11 0.69
C LEU A 99 1.93 -1.04 0.21
N ILE A 100 1.09 -1.97 0.63
CA ILE A 100 -0.35 -1.94 0.38
C ILE A 100 -0.94 -0.68 1.06
N GLY A 101 -1.78 0.07 0.33
CA GLY A 101 -2.46 1.24 0.86
C GLY A 101 -3.54 0.88 1.89
N GLY A 102 -3.57 1.63 3.01
CA GLY A 102 -4.53 1.41 4.09
C GLY A 102 -5.98 1.71 3.72
N LEU A 103 -6.21 2.50 2.67
CA LEU A 103 -7.55 2.87 2.19
C LEU A 103 -8.13 1.92 1.13
N ASN A 104 -7.47 0.79 0.82
CA ASN A 104 -8.03 -0.22 -0.09
C ASN A 104 -9.41 -0.75 0.35
N PRO A 105 -9.69 -1.00 1.65
CA PRO A 105 -11.04 -1.36 2.09
C PRO A 105 -12.09 -0.27 1.80
N VAL A 106 -11.71 1.00 1.93
CA VAL A 106 -12.58 2.15 1.64
C VAL A 106 -12.84 2.27 0.15
N ALA A 107 -11.79 2.08 -0.68
CA ALA A 107 -11.92 1.99 -2.13
C ALA A 107 -12.89 0.88 -2.56
N ALA A 108 -12.84 -0.28 -1.91
CA ALA A 108 -13.77 -1.37 -2.16
C ALA A 108 -15.23 -1.03 -1.80
N ALA A 109 -15.46 -0.20 -0.79
CA ALA A 109 -16.80 0.30 -0.43
C ALA A 109 -17.35 1.26 -1.50
N GLU A 110 -16.51 2.18 -1.99
CA GLU A 110 -16.82 3.10 -3.10
C GLU A 110 -17.12 2.34 -4.40
N GLU A 111 -16.33 1.31 -4.72
CA GLU A 111 -16.59 0.40 -5.85
C GLU A 111 -17.96 -0.29 -5.75
N ALA A 112 -18.47 -0.48 -4.54
CA ALA A 112 -19.79 -1.05 -4.28
C ALA A 112 -20.92 0.01 -4.26
N GLY A 113 -20.61 1.28 -4.53
CA GLY A 113 -21.57 2.39 -4.55
C GLY A 113 -21.89 2.98 -3.18
N ILE A 114 -21.07 2.69 -2.16
CA ILE A 114 -21.18 3.31 -0.83
C ILE A 114 -20.29 4.54 -0.83
N GLU A 115 -20.90 5.73 -0.73
CA GLU A 115 -20.17 6.99 -0.67
C GLU A 115 -19.34 7.07 0.63
N THR A 116 -18.09 7.51 0.50
CA THR A 116 -17.13 7.59 1.59
C THR A 116 -16.52 8.99 1.68
N GLU A 117 -16.36 9.47 2.91
CA GLU A 117 -15.60 10.68 3.20
C GLU A 117 -14.30 10.28 3.89
N ASN A 118 -13.17 10.57 3.25
CA ASN A 118 -11.85 10.32 3.80
C ASN A 118 -11.20 11.66 4.13
N HIS A 119 -10.60 11.73 5.31
CA HIS A 119 -9.80 12.88 5.72
C HIS A 119 -8.36 12.41 5.91
N ALA A 120 -7.41 13.20 5.39
CA ALA A 120 -5.99 12.99 5.65
C ALA A 120 -5.71 12.97 7.16
N MET A 121 -4.59 12.33 7.55
CA MET A 121 -4.18 12.01 8.93
C MET A 121 -4.83 12.89 10.00
N SER A 122 -5.92 12.37 10.58
CA SER A 122 -6.81 13.15 11.45
C SER A 122 -6.68 12.80 12.93
N THR A 123 -6.13 11.63 13.27
CA THR A 123 -6.12 11.14 14.66
C THR A 123 -4.98 10.17 14.95
N VAL A 124 -4.72 9.96 16.24
CA VAL A 124 -3.86 8.90 16.79
C VAL A 124 -4.73 8.01 17.66
N ILE A 125 -4.67 6.70 17.44
CA ILE A 125 -5.41 5.70 18.22
C ILE A 125 -4.44 4.68 18.81
N GLU A 126 -4.70 4.26 20.05
CA GLU A 126 -3.96 3.14 20.64
C GLU A 126 -4.34 1.83 19.95
N TYR A 127 -3.36 1.02 19.58
CA TYR A 127 -3.57 -0.26 18.90
C TYR A 127 -4.55 -1.18 19.64
N ARG A 128 -4.54 -1.16 20.99
CA ARG A 128 -5.44 -1.97 21.83
C ARG A 128 -6.92 -1.63 21.68
N ASN A 129 -7.24 -0.46 21.11
CA ASN A 129 -8.61 -0.04 20.87
C ASN A 129 -9.13 -0.49 19.49
N LEU A 130 -8.26 -1.10 18.66
CA LEU A 130 -8.65 -1.72 17.40
C LEU A 130 -9.18 -3.13 17.66
N ILE A 131 -10.17 -3.53 16.86
CA ILE A 131 -10.70 -4.90 16.85
C ILE A 131 -10.15 -5.67 15.66
N LYS A 132 -10.03 -6.98 15.80
CA LYS A 132 -9.67 -7.84 14.68
C LYS A 132 -10.83 -7.93 13.70
N LEU A 133 -10.52 -8.04 12.42
CA LEU A 133 -11.54 -8.14 11.38
C LEU A 133 -12.39 -9.41 11.54
N GLU A 134 -11.81 -10.50 12.06
CA GLU A 134 -12.50 -11.76 12.30
C GLU A 134 -13.47 -11.72 13.49
N GLU A 135 -13.42 -10.65 14.30
CA GLU A 135 -14.30 -10.44 15.45
C GLU A 135 -15.50 -9.53 15.12
N LEU A 136 -15.58 -9.03 13.88
CA LEU A 136 -16.74 -8.31 13.31
C LEU A 136 -17.78 -9.27 12.72
#